data_AF-A0A2I0QKT5-F1
#
_entry.id   AF-A0A2I0QKT5-F1
#
_cell.length_a   1.000
_cell.length_b   1.000
_cell.length_c   1.000
_cell.angle_alpha   90.00
_cell.angle_beta   90.00
_cell.angle_gamma   90.00
#
_symmetry.space_group_name_H-M   'P 1'
#
loop_
_entity.id
_entity.type
_entity.pdbx_description
1 polymer ?
#
loop_
_entity_poly.entity_id
_entity_poly.type
_entity_poly.pdbx_seq_one_letter_code
_entity_poly.pdbx_strand_id
1 'polypeptide(L)' 'MKTDIQSPNNIFIFNLGRLWQAASLDHWEDAMYLCGFIQEITPPALVKKYSKNLKKLQIAIEKEDCSAVDIVLEKILKW' A
#
# COMPACT_ATOMS: atom_id res chain seq x y z
N MET A 1 16.69 26.03 6.58
CA MET A 1 15.54 25.12 6.54
C MET A 1 16.09 23.72 6.42
N LYS A 2 15.90 22.85 7.42
CA LYS A 2 16.16 21.42 7.24
C LYS A 2 15.03 20.92 6.35
N THR A 3 15.34 20.48 5.14
CA THR A 3 14.39 19.70 4.36
C THR A 3 14.09 18.47 5.20
N ASP A 4 12.85 18.33 5.66
CA ASP A 4 12.37 17.08 6.22
C ASP A 4 12.50 16.05 5.11
N ILE A 5 13.62 15.33 5.11
CA ILE A 5 13.81 14.14 4.29
C ILE A 5 12.73 13.19 4.79
N GLN A 6 11.58 13.17 4.11
CA GLN A 6 10.51 12.23 4.41
C GLN A 6 11.14 10.85 4.38
N SER A 7 11.14 10.18 5.54
CA SER A 7 11.76 8.86 5.63
C SER A 7 11.07 7.95 4.59
N PRO A 8 11.79 7.05 3.93
CA PRO A 8 11.17 6.16 2.94
C PRO A 8 9.98 5.35 3.49
N ASN A 9 9.93 5.13 4.81
CA ASN A 9 8.77 4.55 5.50
C ASN A 9 7.54 5.46 5.45
N ASN A 10 7.70 6.78 5.59
CA ASN A 10 6.58 7.72 5.60
C ASN A 10 5.91 7.77 4.23
N ILE A 11 6.69 7.75 3.15
CA ILE A 11 6.18 7.71 1.77
C ILE A 11 5.45 6.39 1.50
N PHE A 12 5.99 5.25 1.96
CA PHE A 12 5.36 3.94 1.84
C PHE A 12 4.00 3.91 2.56
N ILE A 13 3.96 4.33 3.83
CA ILE A 13 2.72 4.35 4.64
C ILE A 13 1.69 5.31 4.03
N PHE A 14 2.12 6.49 3.59
CA PHE A 14 1.23 7.47 2.95
C PHE A 14 0.54 6.89 1.72
N ASN A 15 1.27 6.21 0.84
CA ASN A 15 0.68 5.62 -0.35
C ASN A 15 -0.21 4.41 -0.05
N LEU A 16 0.07 3.63 0.99
CA LEU A 16 -0.87 2.60 1.47
C LEU A 16 -2.19 3.21 1.94
N GLY A 17 -2.15 4.36 2.61
CA GLY A 17 -3.37 5.09 2.99
C GLY A 17 -4.17 5.59 1.79
N ARG A 18 -3.49 6.06 0.73
CA ARG A 18 -4.17 6.44 -0.52
C ARG A 18 -4.80 5.24 -1.23
N LEU A 19 -4.10 4.10 -1.26
CA LEU A 19 -4.62 2.86 -1.83
C LEU A 19 -5.88 2.41 -1.07
N TRP A 20 -5.83 2.45 0.26
CA TRP A 20 -6.99 2.16 1.09
C TRP A 20 -8.18 3.07 0.78
N GLN A 21 -7.94 4.38 0.71
CA GLN A 21 -8.98 5.34 0.39
C GLN A 21 -9.63 5.03 -0.97
N ALA A 22 -8.83 4.75 -2.00
CA ALA A 22 -9.35 4.39 -3.32
C ALA A 22 -10.20 3.12 -3.27
N ALA A 23 -9.71 2.06 -2.61
CA ALA A 23 -10.47 0.81 -2.43
C ALA A 23 -11.77 1.03 -1.64
N SER A 24 -11.74 1.84 -0.58
CA SER A 24 -12.93 2.14 0.26
C SER A 24 -14.01 2.96 -0.44
N LEU A 25 -13.66 3.62 -1.55
CA LEU A 25 -14.56 4.40 -2.39
C LEU A 25 -14.95 3.66 -3.68
N ASP A 26 -14.63 2.36 -3.79
CA ASP A 26 -14.82 1.53 -4.98
C ASP A 26 -14.09 2.04 -6.24
N HIS A 27 -13.01 2.83 -6.07
CA HIS A 27 -12.16 3.29 -7.16
C HIS A 27 -11.05 2.26 -7.46
N TRP A 28 -11.44 1.09 -7.97
CA TRP A 28 -10.54 -0.07 -8.11
C TRP A 28 -9.42 0.13 -9.14
N GLU A 29 -9.68 0.88 -10.21
CA GLU A 29 -8.64 1.24 -11.19
C GLU A 29 -7.52 2.08 -10.55
N ASP A 30 -7.90 3.08 -9.74
CA ASP A 30 -6.96 3.89 -8.98
C ASP A 30 -6.19 3.05 -7.96
N ALA A 31 -6.89 2.12 -7.29
CA ALA A 31 -6.27 1.23 -6.30
C ALA A 31 -5.27 0.26 -6.94
N MET A 32 -5.56 -0.27 -8.14
CA MET A 32 -4.63 -1.07 -8.95
C MET A 32 -3.40 -0.26 -9.35
N TYR A 33 -3.59 0.96 -9.85
CA TYR A 33 -2.50 1.87 -10.20
C TYR A 33 -1.61 2.15 -8.98
N LEU A 34 -2.20 2.50 -7.84
CA LEU A 34 -1.48 2.76 -6.60
C LEU A 34 -0.73 1.52 -6.10
N CYS A 35 -1.29 0.32 -6.25
CA CYS A 35 -0.64 -0.92 -5.86
C CYS A 35 0.66 -1.16 -6.66
N GLY A 36 0.62 -0.93 -7.98
CA GLY A 36 1.82 -0.99 -8.82
C GLY A 36 2.83 0.10 -8.48
N PHE A 37 2.35 1.34 -8.34
CA PHE A 37 3.19 2.49 -7.99
C PHE A 37 3.93 2.29 -6.67
N ILE A 38 3.26 1.79 -5.62
CA ILE A 38 3.87 1.47 -4.34
C ILE A 38 5.04 0.50 -4.52
N GLN A 39 4.88 -0.56 -5.31
CA GLN A 39 5.96 -1.53 -5.53
C GLN A 39 7.18 -0.90 -6.22
N GLU A 40 6.97 0.06 -7.11
CA GLU A 40 8.03 0.78 -7.83
C GLU A 40 8.81 1.73 -6.92
N ILE A 41 8.12 2.53 -6.12
CA ILE A 41 8.77 3.57 -5.28
C ILE A 41 9.27 3.04 -3.94
N THR A 42 8.84 1.85 -3.53
CA THR A 42 9.18 1.31 -2.22
C THR A 42 10.62 0.77 -2.22
N PRO A 43 11.46 1.18 -1.23
CA PRO A 43 12.80 0.64 -1.09
C PRO A 43 12.82 -0.90 -1.06
N PRO A 44 13.81 -1.55 -1.72
CA PRO A 44 13.88 -3.02 -1.79
C PRO A 44 13.85 -3.72 -0.43
N ALA A 45 14.40 -3.09 0.62
CA ALA A 45 14.35 -3.62 1.98
C ALA A 45 12.92 -3.75 2.53
N LEU A 46 12.04 -2.79 2.24
CA LEU A 46 10.64 -2.82 2.63
C LEU A 46 9.82 -3.77 1.76
N VAL A 47 10.09 -3.80 0.44
CA VAL A 47 9.49 -4.79 -0.47
C VAL A 47 9.81 -6.20 0.02
N LYS A 48 11.06 -6.48 0.38
CA LYS A 48 11.45 -7.80 0.92
C LYS A 48 10.73 -8.10 2.23
N LYS A 49 10.72 -7.15 3.17
CA LYS A 49 10.06 -7.28 4.48
C LYS A 49 8.57 -7.58 4.36
N TYR A 50 7.86 -6.93 3.44
CA TYR A 50 6.40 -7.03 3.29
C TYR A 50 5.94 -7.84 2.08
N SER A 51 6.86 -8.47 1.33
CA SER A 51 6.59 -9.22 0.09
C SER A 51 5.33 -10.10 0.13
N LYS A 52 5.15 -10.91 1.18
CA LYS A 52 3.97 -11.77 1.34
C LYS A 52 2.68 -10.96 1.51
N ASN A 53 2.72 -9.85 2.25
CA ASN A 53 1.58 -8.98 2.46
C ASN A 53 1.27 -8.16 1.20
N LEU A 54 2.29 -7.64 0.50
CA LEU A 54 2.10 -6.91 -0.76
C LEU A 54 1.46 -7.81 -1.84
N LYS A 55 1.86 -9.07 -1.93
CA LYS A 55 1.20 -10.04 -2.83
C LYS A 55 -0.26 -10.28 -2.47
N LYS A 56 -0.58 -10.35 -1.16
CA LYS A 56 -1.97 -10.49 -0.70
C LYS A 56 -2.79 -9.23 -0.96
N LEU A 57 -2.18 -8.06 -0.80
CA LEU A 57 -2.79 -6.77 -1.08
C LEU A 57 -3.18 -6.68 -2.55
N GLN A 58 -2.25 -7.03 -3.44
CA GLN A 58 -2.51 -7.08 -4.87
C GLN A 58 -3.68 -8.01 -5.21
N ILE A 59 -3.72 -9.23 -4.66
CA ILE A 59 -4.83 -10.17 -4.88
C ILE A 59 -6.16 -9.61 -4.37
N ALA A 60 -6.15 -8.90 -3.23
CA ALA A 60 -7.37 -8.30 -2.68
C ALA A 60 -7.89 -7.17 -3.59
N ILE A 61 -6.99 -6.34 -4.12
CA ILE A 61 -7.31 -5.29 -5.09
C ILE A 61 -7.84 -5.88 -6.41
N GLU A 62 -7.18 -6.90 -6.96
CA GLU A 62 -7.63 -7.59 -8.19
C GLU A 62 -9.01 -8.26 -8.04
N LYS A 63 -9.43 -8.55 -6.80
CA LYS A 63 -10.73 -9.14 -6.47
C LYS A 63 -11.76 -8.12 -6.01
N GLU A 64 -11.38 -6.84 -5.95
CA GLU A 64 -12.25 -5.76 -5.46
C GLU A 64 -12.77 -6.04 -4.03
N ASP A 65 -11.94 -6.67 -3.20
CA ASP A 65 -12.30 -7.10 -1.85
C ASP A 65 -11.77 -6.11 -0.80
N CYS A 66 -12.58 -5.09 -0.50
CA CYS A 66 -12.21 -4.05 0.45
C CYS A 66 -11.93 -4.60 1.87
N SER A 67 -12.65 -5.64 2.29
CA SER A 67 -12.42 -6.26 3.61
C SER A 67 -11.07 -6.97 3.67
N ALA A 68 -10.68 -7.65 2.58
CA ALA A 68 -9.36 -8.25 2.48
C ALA A 68 -8.24 -7.19 2.39
N VAL A 69 -8.49 -6.04 1.76
CA VAL A 69 -7.55 -4.90 1.75
C VAL A 69 -7.27 -4.43 3.19
N ASP A 70 -8.32 -4.16 3.97
CA ASP A 70 -8.20 -3.73 5.37
C ASP A 70 -7.35 -4.71 6.19
N ILE A 71 -7.70 -6.00 6.15
CA ILE A 71 -7.01 -7.06 6.89
C ILE A 71 -5.51 -7.15 6.52
N VAL A 72 -5.16 -6.85 5.26
CA VAL A 72 -3.77 -6.87 4.82
C VAL A 72 -3.04 -5.60 5.29
N LEU A 73 -3.70 -4.45 5.23
CA LEU A 73 -3.12 -3.17 5.66
C LEU A 73 -2.87 -3.13 7.16
N GLU A 74 -3.79 -3.63 7.99
CA GLU A 74 -3.57 -3.81 9.44
C GLU A 74 -2.26 -4.56 9.72
N LYS A 75 -1.98 -5.63 8.96
CA LYS A 75 -0.75 -6.43 9.12
C LYS A 75 0.52 -5.68 8.70
N ILE A 76 0.43 -4.78 7.72
CA ILE A 76 1.59 -4.00 7.24
C ILE A 76 1.86 -2.82 8.18
N LEU A 77 0.82 -2.10 8.55
CA LEU A 77 0.88 -0.87 9.35
C LEU A 77 0.97 -1.16 10.84
N LYS A 78 0.58 -2.36 11.29
CA LYS A 78 0.36 -2.71 12.70
C LYS A 78 -0.63 -1.74 13.36
N TRP A 79 -1.66 -1.36 12.60
CA TRP A 79 -2.84 -0.71 13.16
C TRP A 79 -3.60 -1.76 13.97
#